data_AF-A0A496U342-F1
#
_entry.id   AF-A0A496U342-F1
#
_cell.length_a   1.000
_cell.length_b   1.000
_cell.length_c   1.000
_cell.angle_alpha   90.00
_cell.angle_beta   90.00
_cell.angle_gamma   90.00
#
_symmetry.space_group_name_H-M   'P 1'
#
loop_
_entity.id
_entity.type
_entity.pdbx_description
1 polymer ?
#
loop_
_entity_poly.entity_id
_entity_poly.type
_entity_poly.pdbx_seq_one_letter_code
_entity_poly.pdbx_strand_id
1 'polypeptide(L)' 'MEKSGSVLVLGGGIGGIQASLDLAESGFKVYLVEKKSG' A
#
# COMPACT_ATOMS: atom_id res chain seq x y z
N MET A 1 10.97 -0.48 -15.04
CA MET A 1 11.48 0.70 -14.33
C MET A 1 10.68 0.79 -13.04
N GLU A 2 11.27 0.49 -11.88
CA GLU A 2 10.64 0.82 -10.60
C GLU A 2 10.56 2.35 -10.51
N LYS A 3 9.37 2.93 -10.23
CA LYS A 3 9.26 4.37 -10.03
C LYS A 3 10.04 4.74 -8.77
N SER A 4 10.84 5.82 -8.83
CA SER A 4 11.57 6.28 -7.65
C SER A 4 10.59 6.79 -6.58
N GLY A 5 10.46 6.03 -5.49
CA GLY A 5 9.66 6.39 -4.33
C GLY A 5 8.99 5.18 -3.69
N SER A 6 8.78 5.26 -2.37
CA SER A 6 8.04 4.24 -1.60
C SER A 6 6.77 4.86 -1.03
N VAL A 7 5.68 4.09 -0.95
CA VAL A 7 4.41 4.51 -0.35
C VAL A 7 4.11 3.67 0.90
N LEU A 8 3.68 4.33 1.98
CA LEU A 8 3.17 3.69 3.19
C LEU A 8 1.65 3.89 3.25
N VAL A 9 0.91 2.78 3.29
CA VAL A 9 -0.54 2.75 3.46
C VAL A 9 -0.85 2.29 4.87
N LEU A 10 -1.62 3.09 5.61
CA LEU A 10 -2.07 2.79 6.97
C LEU A 10 -3.54 2.34 6.92
N GLY A 11 -3.83 1.13 7.40
CA GLY A 11 -5.14 0.50 7.39
C GLY A 11 -5.31 -0.51 6.24
N GLY A 12 -5.55 -1.77 6.57
CA GLY A 12 -5.79 -2.92 5.70
C GLY A 12 -7.29 -3.24 5.51
N GLY A 13 -8.16 -2.25 5.63
CA GLY A 13 -9.55 -2.35 5.16
C GLY A 13 -9.64 -2.37 3.63
N ILE A 14 -10.86 -2.53 3.09
CA ILE A 14 -11.08 -2.66 1.63
C ILE A 14 -10.47 -1.54 0.79
N GLY A 15 -10.59 -0.28 1.24
CA GLY A 15 -10.02 0.87 0.55
C GLY A 15 -8.49 0.93 0.62
N GLY A 16 -7.90 0.53 1.76
CA GLY A 16 -6.44 0.51 1.92
C GLY A 16 -5.79 -0.58 1.08
N ILE A 17 -6.44 -1.74 0.96
CA ILE A 17 -5.99 -2.82 0.07
C ILE A 17 -6.08 -2.38 -1.39
N GLN A 18 -7.21 -1.81 -1.83
CA GLN A 18 -7.37 -1.35 -3.22
C GLN A 18 -6.34 -0.27 -3.57
N ALA A 19 -6.17 0.75 -2.71
CA ALA A 19 -5.17 1.79 -2.92
C ALA A 19 -3.74 1.20 -2.99
N SER A 20 -3.43 0.20 -2.17
CA SER A 20 -2.13 -0.48 -2.22
C SER A 20 -1.91 -1.22 -3.54
N LEU A 21 -2.95 -1.85 -4.07
CA LEU A 21 -2.91 -2.56 -5.35
C LEU A 21 -2.67 -1.58 -6.50
N ASP A 22 -3.46 -0.50 -6.57
CA ASP A 22 -3.36 0.52 -7.62
C ASP A 22 -1.96 1.17 -7.64
N LEU A 23 -1.37 1.40 -6.46
CA LEU A 23 -0.02 1.94 -6.31
C LEU A 23 1.07 0.94 -6.71
N ALA A 24 0.91 -0.33 -6.35
CA ALA A 24 1.84 -1.39 -6.75
C ALA A 24 1.82 -1.62 -8.27
N GLU A 25 0.62 -1.67 -8.88
CA GLU A 25 0.44 -1.76 -10.34
C GLU A 25 1.02 -0.53 -11.06
N SER A 26 0.96 0.64 -10.42
CA SER A 26 1.60 1.86 -10.90
C SER A 26 3.13 1.83 -10.82
N GLY A 27 3.73 0.78 -10.27
CA GLY A 27 5.18 0.55 -10.18
C GLY A 27 5.85 1.16 -8.96
N PHE A 28 5.10 1.46 -7.89
CA PHE A 28 5.65 1.92 -6.61
C PHE A 28 5.91 0.75 -5.66
N LYS A 29 6.92 0.90 -4.80
CA LYS A 29 7.13 0.02 -3.66
C LYS A 29 6.17 0.38 -2.54
N VAL A 30 5.23 -0.52 -2.23
CA VAL A 30 4.16 -0.26 -1.25
C VAL A 30 4.39 -1.03 0.05
N TYR A 31 4.26 -0.34 1.17
CA TYR A 31 4.22 -0.90 2.52
C TYR A 31 2.80 -0.74 3.07
N LEU A 32 2.10 -1.83 3.37
CA LEU A 32 0.78 -1.80 4.00
C LEU A 32 0.91 -2.17 5.48
N VAL A 33 0.41 -1.30 6.37
CA VAL A 33 0.43 -1.52 7.82
C VAL A 33 -1.00 -1.45 8.36
N GLU A 34 -1.45 -2.54 8.97
CA GLU A 34 -2.71 -2.61 9.71
C GLU A 34 -2.42 -2.87 11.19
N LYS A 35 -3.18 -2.21 12.07
CA LYS A 35 -3.16 -2.50 13.49
C LYS A 35 -3.84 -3.84 13.72
N LYS A 36 -3.13 -4.79 14.34
CA LYS A 36 -3.80 -5.96 14.90
C LYS A 36 -4.63 -5.52 16.10
N SER A 37 -5.92 -5.82 16.07
CA SER A 37 -6.78 -5.79 17.25
C SER A 37 -6.32 -6.90 18.19
N GLY A 38 -5.77 -6.51 19.34
CA GLY A 38 -5.58 -7.41 20.48
C GLY A 38 -6.88 -7.57 21.25
#